data_AF-A0A950ZV03-F1
#
_entry.id   AF-A0A950ZV03-F1
#
_cell.length_a   1.000
_cell.length_b   1.000
_cell.length_c   1.000
_cell.angle_alpha   90.00
_cell.angle_beta   90.00
_cell.angle_gamma   90.00
#
_symmetry.space_group_name_H-M   'P 1'
#
loop_
_entity.id
_entity.type
_entity.pdbx_description
1 polymer ?
#
loop_
_entity_poly.entity_id
_entity_poly.type
_entity_poly.pdbx_seq_one_letter_code
_entity_poly.pdbx_strand_id
1 'polypeptide(L)'
;MAVTSPVNLANQLNGYHTTALAQVLVRQAQITLEAFNIGGDRSSQYNHPAPLLDVWTGALVAMSALAILFRPGDSRGVLLAAWVWLSLLFGSVLTIDAFASQRMLVTLPALMLGAALMLEQLWCGVTRLQGRRATHVFGGIALAVFGLALGANVHDYFQVQIVQRLQPDRNTLLASYAGSLQDRYRLYVVGRPEWSLDSETSRFLVPNPDAIEVGDRPLALPLDRIPSDKGVAFLVETAATDYAQRMSAIEAAYPGGRAEAVGQQPGGTVLTGFLVDHVELAAANPAAARD
;
A
#
# COMPACT_ATOMS: atom_id res chain seq x y z
N MET A 1 2.82 -12.52 9.67
CA MET A 1 4.02 -13.37 9.83
C MET A 1 4.79 -12.93 11.09
N ALA A 2 5.31 -13.88 11.87
CA ALA A 2 6.05 -13.59 13.11
C ALA A 2 7.49 -13.12 12.82
N VAL A 3 8.00 -12.18 13.62
CA VAL A 3 9.38 -11.66 13.51
C VAL A 3 10.43 -12.72 13.83
N THR A 4 10.08 -13.74 14.61
CA THR A 4 10.99 -14.80 15.07
C THR A 4 11.30 -15.87 14.01
N SER A 5 10.63 -15.86 12.85
CA SER A 5 10.99 -16.74 11.74
C SER A 5 12.41 -16.38 11.24
N PRO A 6 13.30 -17.35 10.97
CA PRO A 6 14.69 -17.08 10.61
C PRO A 6 14.87 -16.09 9.45
N VAL A 7 14.05 -16.22 8.40
CA VAL A 7 14.09 -15.34 7.23
C VAL A 7 13.65 -13.91 7.60
N ASN A 8 12.56 -13.79 8.34
CA ASN A 8 12.04 -12.49 8.77
C ASN A 8 12.99 -11.78 9.73
N LEU A 9 13.55 -12.53 10.68
CA LEU A 9 14.50 -12.00 11.63
C LEU A 9 15.76 -11.51 10.92
N ALA A 10 16.32 -12.29 10.00
CA ALA A 10 17.49 -11.89 9.21
C ALA A 10 17.22 -10.60 8.42
N ASN A 11 16.04 -10.49 7.80
CA ASN A 11 15.63 -9.28 7.07
C ASN A 11 15.54 -8.06 8.00
N GLN A 12 14.94 -8.20 9.19
CA GLN A 12 14.80 -7.09 10.15
C GLN A 12 16.14 -6.70 10.81
N LEU A 13 17.00 -7.67 11.11
CA LEU A 13 18.36 -7.43 11.61
C LEU A 13 19.16 -6.60 10.60
N ASN A 14 19.12 -6.98 9.32
CA ASN A 14 19.75 -6.23 8.25
C ASN A 14 19.14 -4.83 8.10
N GLY A 15 17.82 -4.74 8.01
CA GLY A 15 17.10 -3.47 7.80
C GLY A 15 17.26 -2.45 8.92
N TYR A 16 17.42 -2.90 10.17
CA TYR A 16 17.69 -2.01 11.30
C TYR A 16 19.17 -1.86 11.63
N HIS A 17 20.07 -2.54 10.92
CA HIS A 17 21.50 -2.59 11.21
C HIS A 17 21.79 -3.03 12.66
N THR A 18 21.11 -4.10 13.11
CA THR A 18 21.25 -4.66 14.46
C THR A 18 21.63 -6.14 14.40
N THR A 19 22.16 -6.67 15.49
CA THR A 19 22.62 -8.07 15.58
C THR A 19 21.79 -8.94 16.52
N ALA A 20 20.82 -8.35 17.24
CA ALA A 20 20.06 -9.05 18.28
C ALA A 20 18.55 -8.80 18.16
N LEU A 21 17.75 -9.86 18.36
CA LEU A 21 16.28 -9.80 18.37
C LEU A 21 15.74 -8.76 19.36
N ALA A 22 16.34 -8.62 20.55
CA ALA A 22 15.91 -7.63 21.53
C ALA A 22 15.99 -6.19 20.99
N GLN A 23 17.04 -5.87 20.22
CA GLN A 23 17.20 -4.55 19.59
C GLN A 23 16.15 -4.34 18.50
N VAL A 24 15.85 -5.38 17.71
CA VAL A 24 14.75 -5.37 16.74
C VAL A 24 13.43 -5.04 17.44
N LEU A 25 13.08 -5.76 18.51
CA LEU A 25 11.82 -5.54 19.24
C LEU A 25 11.73 -4.13 19.83
N VAL A 26 12.81 -3.60 20.41
CA VAL A 26 12.86 -2.22 20.92
C VAL A 26 12.64 -1.23 19.78
N ARG A 27 13.30 -1.43 18.63
CA ARG A 27 13.15 -0.55 17.46
C ARG A 27 11.74 -0.61 16.89
N GLN A 28 11.15 -1.80 16.80
CA GLN A 28 9.77 -1.95 16.36
C GLN A 28 8.78 -1.30 17.33
N ALA A 29 8.99 -1.42 18.64
CA ALA A 29 8.16 -0.74 19.64
C ALA A 29 8.26 0.79 19.50
N GLN A 30 9.47 1.32 19.30
CA GLN A 30 9.67 2.74 19.03
C GLN A 30 8.92 3.21 17.78
N ILE A 31 9.14 2.54 16.63
CA ILE A 31 8.44 2.86 15.37
C ILE A 31 6.93 2.80 15.56
N THR A 32 6.44 1.80 16.30
CA THR A 32 5.01 1.62 16.56
C THR A 32 4.40 2.79 17.33
N LEU A 33 5.09 3.29 18.35
CA LEU A 33 4.63 4.42 19.15
C LEU A 33 4.76 5.75 18.38
N GLU A 34 5.85 5.91 17.62
CA GLU A 34 6.09 7.09 16.80
C GLU A 34 5.09 7.23 15.66
N ALA A 35 4.60 6.13 15.08
CA ALA A 35 3.72 6.13 13.91
C ALA A 35 2.41 6.93 14.09
N PHE A 36 1.95 7.11 15.32
CA PHE A 36 0.72 7.87 15.57
C PHE A 36 0.93 9.39 15.49
N ASN A 37 2.07 9.91 15.96
CA ASN A 37 2.26 11.36 16.18
C ASN A 37 3.52 11.95 15.54
N ILE A 38 4.47 11.12 15.09
CA ILE A 38 5.79 11.57 14.62
C ILE A 38 6.09 10.96 13.25
N GLY A 39 6.09 9.62 13.16
CA GLY A 39 6.29 8.87 11.92
C GLY A 39 4.95 8.44 11.33
N GLY A 40 4.96 7.40 10.51
CA GLY A 40 3.72 6.85 9.95
C GLY A 40 3.87 5.39 9.57
N ASP A 41 3.01 4.95 8.66
CA ASP A 41 3.06 3.60 8.10
C ASP A 41 4.19 3.51 7.06
N ARG A 42 5.08 2.54 7.23
CA ARG A 42 6.19 2.25 6.29
C ARG A 42 6.04 0.89 5.61
N SER A 43 4.90 0.25 5.77
CA SER A 43 4.55 -0.98 5.08
C SER A 43 4.42 -0.71 3.58
N SER A 44 4.72 -1.73 2.78
CA SER A 44 4.60 -1.64 1.32
C SER A 44 3.17 -1.45 0.85
N GLN A 45 2.17 -1.76 1.69
CA GLN A 45 0.76 -1.67 1.34
C GLN A 45 0.19 -0.25 1.42
N TYR A 46 0.57 0.53 2.44
CA TYR A 46 0.01 1.88 2.65
C TYR A 46 1.05 2.99 2.48
N ASN A 47 2.31 2.74 2.87
CA ASN A 47 3.47 3.62 2.71
C ASN A 47 3.17 5.11 2.93
N HIS A 48 2.63 5.43 4.10
CA HIS A 48 2.29 6.79 4.50
C HIS A 48 3.25 7.25 5.61
N PRO A 49 4.42 7.84 5.28
CA PRO A 49 5.46 8.16 6.26
C PRO A 49 5.14 9.27 7.26
N ALA A 50 4.01 9.96 7.11
CA ALA A 50 3.59 11.05 7.99
C ALA A 50 2.73 10.53 9.17
N PRO A 51 2.59 11.31 10.27
CA PRO A 51 1.72 10.99 11.39
C PRO A 51 0.34 10.49 10.96
N LEU A 52 -0.04 9.31 11.45
CA LEU A 52 -1.34 8.72 11.11
C LEU A 52 -2.50 9.38 11.84
N LEU A 53 -2.23 10.05 12.94
CA LEU A 53 -3.18 10.95 13.56
C LEU A 53 -2.73 12.38 13.25
N ASP A 54 -3.69 13.20 12.83
CA ASP A 54 -3.48 14.64 12.83
C ASP A 54 -3.24 15.13 14.27
N VAL A 55 -2.64 16.31 14.40
CA VAL A 55 -2.25 16.87 15.71
C VAL A 55 -3.42 16.96 16.70
N TRP A 56 -4.66 17.17 16.22
CA TRP A 56 -5.84 17.34 17.06
C TRP A 56 -6.33 15.99 17.59
N THR A 57 -6.47 15.01 16.70
CA THR A 57 -6.85 13.63 17.08
C THR A 57 -5.76 12.98 17.93
N GLY A 58 -4.48 13.19 17.58
CA GLY A 58 -3.33 12.72 18.32
C GLY A 58 -3.29 13.24 19.76
N ALA A 59 -3.59 14.53 19.96
CA ALA A 59 -3.67 15.12 21.30
C ALA A 59 -4.78 14.49 22.16
N LEU A 60 -5.97 14.27 21.58
CA LEU A 60 -7.08 13.61 22.29
C LEU A 60 -6.72 12.18 22.70
N VAL A 61 -6.11 11.42 21.79
CA VAL A 61 -5.65 10.06 22.07
C VAL A 61 -4.57 10.05 23.15
N ALA A 62 -3.57 10.94 23.06
CA ALA A 62 -2.51 11.06 24.06
C ALA A 62 -3.07 11.40 25.45
N MET A 63 -4.01 12.35 25.53
CA MET A 63 -4.70 12.67 26.78
C MET A 63 -5.47 11.47 27.34
N SER A 64 -6.15 10.70 26.48
CA SER A 64 -6.86 9.50 26.92
C SER A 64 -5.92 8.43 27.48
N ALA A 65 -4.76 8.24 26.85
CA ALA A 65 -3.74 7.31 27.33
C ALA A 65 -3.20 7.72 28.70
N LEU A 66 -2.90 9.01 28.90
CA LEU A 66 -2.51 9.56 30.20
C LEU A 66 -3.61 9.38 31.25
N ALA A 67 -4.86 9.65 30.90
CA ALA A 67 -5.99 9.49 31.81
C ALA A 67 -6.18 8.04 32.28
N ILE A 68 -5.96 7.06 31.38
CA ILE A 68 -5.98 5.63 31.70
C ILE A 68 -4.81 5.27 32.62
N LEU A 69 -3.60 5.77 32.35
CA LEU A 69 -2.40 5.53 33.17
C LEU A 69 -2.53 6.06 34.61
N PHE A 70 -3.17 7.23 34.80
CA PHE A 70 -3.32 7.85 36.11
C PHE A 70 -4.52 7.33 36.93
N ARG A 71 -5.25 6.32 36.44
CA ARG A 71 -6.37 5.69 37.18
C ARG A 71 -6.10 4.21 37.44
N PRO A 72 -5.04 3.87 38.20
CA PRO A 72 -4.78 2.47 38.54
C PRO A 72 -5.95 1.89 39.34
N GLY A 73 -6.46 0.74 38.91
CA GLY A 73 -7.54 0.00 39.59
C GLY A 73 -8.93 0.08 38.96
N ASP A 74 -9.15 0.94 37.95
CA ASP A 74 -10.39 0.88 37.18
C ASP A 74 -10.31 -0.26 36.14
N SER A 75 -11.11 -1.30 36.33
CA SER A 75 -11.14 -2.48 35.43
C SER A 75 -11.46 -2.10 33.98
N ARG A 76 -12.23 -1.02 33.77
CA ARG A 76 -12.56 -0.52 32.42
C ARG A 76 -11.35 0.10 31.74
N GLY A 77 -10.58 0.89 32.50
CA GLY A 77 -9.32 1.46 32.04
C GLY A 77 -8.29 0.39 31.72
N VAL A 78 -8.18 -0.63 32.58
CA VAL A 78 -7.29 -1.79 32.36
C VAL A 78 -7.69 -2.56 31.10
N LEU A 79 -8.98 -2.77 30.85
CA LEU A 79 -9.46 -3.44 29.65
C LEU A 79 -9.10 -2.64 28.38
N LEU A 80 -9.35 -1.33 28.36
CA LEU A 80 -9.00 -0.47 27.22
C LEU A 80 -7.48 -0.42 26.99
N ALA A 81 -6.70 -0.28 28.07
CA ALA A 81 -5.25 -0.32 28.00
C ALA A 81 -4.76 -1.66 27.44
N ALA A 82 -5.27 -2.77 27.98
CA ALA A 82 -4.90 -4.11 27.54
C ALA A 82 -5.25 -4.31 26.06
N TRP A 83 -6.43 -3.87 25.61
CA TRP A 83 -6.79 -3.92 24.19
C TRP A 83 -5.75 -3.18 23.36
N VAL A 84 -5.49 -1.90 23.65
CA VAL A 84 -4.53 -1.10 22.87
C VAL A 84 -3.15 -1.76 22.87
N TRP A 85 -2.61 -2.10 24.03
CA TRP A 85 -1.27 -2.65 24.15
C TRP A 85 -1.13 -4.02 23.50
N LEU A 86 -2.11 -4.91 23.63
CA LEU A 86 -2.08 -6.22 22.98
C LEU A 86 -2.19 -6.07 21.46
N SER A 87 -3.04 -5.16 20.96
CA SER A 87 -3.13 -4.88 19.52
C SER A 87 -1.82 -4.31 18.97
N LEU A 88 -1.16 -3.39 19.67
CA LEU A 88 0.16 -2.87 19.26
C LEU A 88 1.23 -3.97 19.33
N LEU A 89 1.24 -4.79 20.37
CA LEU A 89 2.23 -5.85 20.55
C LEU A 89 2.10 -6.93 19.46
N PHE A 90 0.90 -7.48 19.29
CA PHE A 90 0.65 -8.60 18.36
C PHE A 90 0.43 -8.17 16.91
N GLY A 91 -0.09 -6.97 16.68
CA GLY A 91 -0.32 -6.46 15.33
C GLY A 91 0.89 -5.71 14.75
N SER A 92 1.86 -5.31 15.58
CA SER A 92 3.05 -4.57 15.16
C SER A 92 4.34 -5.20 15.68
N VAL A 93 4.65 -5.06 16.97
CA VAL A 93 5.99 -5.32 17.53
C VAL A 93 6.49 -6.76 17.34
N LEU A 94 5.60 -7.75 17.37
CA LEU A 94 5.95 -9.17 17.21
C LEU A 94 5.89 -9.66 15.76
N THR A 95 5.70 -8.75 14.80
CA THR A 95 5.46 -9.07 13.41
C THR A 95 6.50 -8.45 12.49
N ILE A 96 6.46 -8.82 11.20
CA ILE A 96 7.24 -8.10 10.18
C ILE A 96 6.64 -6.73 9.92
N ASP A 97 7.47 -5.78 9.50
CA ASP A 97 7.12 -4.40 9.16
C ASP A 97 6.40 -3.68 10.30
N ALA A 98 7.20 -3.07 11.18
CA ALA A 98 6.68 -2.34 12.33
C ALA A 98 5.68 -1.28 11.85
N PHE A 99 4.49 -1.36 12.42
CA PHE A 99 3.33 -0.53 12.12
C PHE A 99 2.83 -0.68 10.68
N ALA A 100 2.09 -1.76 10.39
CA ALA A 100 1.24 -1.82 9.19
C ALA A 100 -0.21 -1.48 9.55
N SER A 101 -0.72 -0.38 9.00
CA SER A 101 -2.05 0.20 9.27
C SER A 101 -3.19 -0.82 9.19
N GLN A 102 -3.14 -1.71 8.20
CA GLN A 102 -4.12 -2.79 8.01
C GLN A 102 -4.33 -3.64 9.27
N ARG A 103 -3.24 -3.94 10.00
CA ARG A 103 -3.28 -4.70 11.26
C ARG A 103 -3.66 -3.83 12.45
N MET A 104 -3.40 -2.53 12.37
CA MET A 104 -3.70 -1.55 13.43
C MET A 104 -5.16 -1.09 13.43
N LEU A 105 -5.96 -1.43 12.41
CA LEU A 105 -7.40 -1.14 12.37
C LEU A 105 -8.14 -1.65 13.62
N VAL A 106 -7.71 -2.78 14.20
CA VAL A 106 -8.30 -3.35 15.41
C VAL A 106 -8.07 -2.47 16.66
N THR A 107 -7.06 -1.61 16.65
CA THR A 107 -6.72 -0.70 17.76
C THR A 107 -7.62 0.54 17.75
N LEU A 108 -8.11 0.96 16.57
CA LEU A 108 -8.85 2.22 16.41
C LEU A 108 -10.07 2.35 17.33
N PRO A 109 -10.96 1.35 17.48
CA PRO A 109 -12.11 1.48 18.37
C PRO A 109 -11.73 1.80 19.81
N ALA A 110 -10.69 1.15 20.35
CA ALA A 110 -10.22 1.39 21.72
C ALA A 110 -9.63 2.80 21.89
N LEU A 111 -8.87 3.29 20.90
CA LEU A 111 -8.33 4.65 20.90
C LEU A 111 -9.46 5.70 20.85
N MET A 112 -10.47 5.48 20.00
CA MET A 112 -11.60 6.40 19.87
C MET A 112 -12.49 6.40 21.12
N LEU A 113 -12.72 5.24 21.75
CA LEU A 113 -13.42 5.15 23.03
C LEU A 113 -12.67 5.88 24.14
N GLY A 114 -11.35 5.73 24.21
CA GLY A 114 -10.51 6.48 25.16
C GLY A 114 -10.68 7.99 25.00
N ALA A 115 -10.57 8.50 23.78
CA ALA A 115 -10.76 9.93 23.48
C ALA A 115 -12.17 10.41 23.83
N ALA A 116 -13.20 9.64 23.49
CA ALA A 116 -14.59 9.96 23.80
C ALA A 116 -14.85 10.04 25.31
N LEU A 117 -14.36 9.07 26.09
CA LEU A 117 -14.49 9.07 27.55
C LEU A 117 -13.75 10.24 28.20
N MET A 118 -12.61 10.65 27.65
CA MET A 118 -11.88 11.84 28.11
C MET A 118 -12.71 13.11 27.87
N LEU A 119 -13.28 13.27 26.68
CA LEU A 119 -14.15 14.40 26.35
C LEU A 119 -15.42 14.44 27.21
N GLU A 120 -16.03 13.29 27.48
CA GLU A 120 -17.19 13.18 28.37
C GLU A 120 -16.83 13.63 29.80
N GLN A 121 -15.67 13.22 30.31
CA GLN A 121 -15.19 13.62 31.63
C GLN A 121 -14.92 15.12 31.71
N LEU A 122 -14.28 15.70 30.68
CA LEU A 122 -14.07 17.14 30.58
C LEU A 122 -15.41 17.89 30.52
N TRP A 123 -16.35 17.43 29.70
CA TRP A 123 -17.68 18.01 29.59
C TRP A 123 -18.41 18.01 30.93
N CYS A 124 -18.43 16.87 31.62
CA CYS A 124 -19.05 16.74 32.94
C CYS A 124 -18.36 17.63 33.98
N GLY A 125 -17.03 17.70 33.96
CA GLY A 125 -16.24 18.54 34.86
C GLY A 125 -16.55 20.03 34.70
N VAL A 126 -16.52 20.53 33.46
CA VAL A 126 -16.85 21.93 33.14
C VAL A 126 -18.29 22.25 33.57
N THR A 127 -19.23 21.35 33.27
CA THR A 127 -20.65 21.54 33.61
C THR A 127 -20.87 21.63 35.12
N ARG A 128 -20.18 20.79 35.91
CA ARG A 128 -20.28 20.79 37.37
C ARG A 128 -19.63 22.02 38.00
N LEU A 129 -18.50 22.48 37.47
CA LEU A 129 -17.71 23.56 38.07
C LEU A 129 -18.18 24.97 37.68
N GLN A 130 -18.65 25.15 36.44
CA GLN A 130 -18.90 26.49 35.88
C GLN A 130 -20.30 26.65 35.25
N GLY A 131 -21.13 25.62 35.29
CA GLY A 131 -22.53 25.65 34.83
C GLY A 131 -22.69 25.74 33.31
N ARG A 132 -23.95 25.97 32.87
CA ARG A 132 -24.37 25.81 31.47
C ARG A 132 -23.61 26.69 30.46
N ARG A 133 -23.28 27.94 30.81
CA ARG A 133 -22.58 28.85 29.89
C ARG A 133 -21.20 28.32 29.53
N ALA A 134 -20.42 27.88 30.52
CA ALA A 134 -19.12 27.28 30.29
C ALA A 134 -19.21 25.98 29.50
N THR A 135 -20.25 25.17 29.74
CA THR A 135 -20.53 23.98 28.93
C THR A 135 -20.74 24.31 27.45
N HIS A 136 -21.51 25.35 27.13
CA HIS A 136 -21.70 25.79 25.74
C HIS A 136 -20.40 26.28 25.10
N VAL A 137 -19.58 27.05 25.83
CA VAL A 137 -18.27 27.50 25.35
C VAL A 137 -17.36 26.29 25.09
N PHE A 138 -17.28 25.35 26.01
CA PHE A 138 -16.51 24.11 25.83
C PHE A 138 -17.01 23.31 24.62
N GLY A 139 -18.33 23.18 24.44
CA GLY A 139 -18.89 22.52 23.26
C GLY A 139 -18.56 23.22 21.96
N GLY A 140 -18.54 24.56 21.93
CA GLY A 140 -18.07 25.33 20.79
C GLY A 140 -16.60 25.05 20.47
N ILE A 141 -15.73 24.99 21.48
CA ILE A 141 -14.31 24.65 21.32
C ILE A 141 -14.15 23.21 20.81
N ALA A 142 -14.84 22.25 21.42
CA ALA A 142 -14.79 20.85 21.00
C ALA A 142 -15.25 20.68 19.54
N LEU A 143 -16.33 21.35 19.15
CA LEU A 143 -16.81 21.35 17.76
C LEU A 143 -15.78 21.96 16.80
N ALA A 144 -15.14 23.06 17.18
CA ALA A 144 -14.08 23.67 16.38
C ALA A 144 -12.88 22.72 16.21
N VAL A 145 -12.44 22.05 17.28
CA VAL A 145 -11.37 21.04 17.23
C VAL A 145 -11.75 19.88 16.31
N PHE A 146 -12.99 19.38 16.40
CA PHE A 146 -13.46 18.33 15.48
C PHE A 146 -13.52 18.80 14.02
N GLY A 147 -13.92 20.05 13.77
CA GLY A 147 -13.88 20.65 12.44
C GLY A 147 -12.45 20.73 11.87
N LEU A 148 -11.48 21.12 12.71
CA LEU A 148 -10.06 21.16 12.34
C LEU A 148 -9.49 19.76 12.08
N ALA A 149 -9.81 18.78 12.93
CA ALA A 149 -9.43 17.39 12.75
C ALA A 149 -10.00 16.84 11.43
N LEU A 150 -11.30 17.03 11.17
CA LEU A 150 -11.94 16.61 9.93
C LEU A 150 -11.29 17.27 8.71
N GLY A 151 -11.05 18.58 8.75
CA GLY A 151 -10.38 19.31 7.68
C GLY A 151 -8.97 18.79 7.40
N ALA A 152 -8.19 18.50 8.45
CA ALA A 152 -6.86 17.91 8.33
C ALA A 152 -6.92 16.51 7.70
N ASN A 153 -7.84 15.64 8.14
CA ASN A 153 -8.00 14.29 7.60
C ASN A 153 -8.48 14.29 6.14
N VAL A 154 -9.41 15.19 5.78
CA VAL A 154 -9.88 15.35 4.39
C VAL A 154 -8.75 15.82 3.49
N HIS A 155 -7.97 16.80 3.95
CA HIS A 155 -6.81 17.28 3.19
C HIS A 155 -5.76 16.17 3.02
N ASP A 156 -5.38 15.49 4.11
CA ASP A 156 -4.40 14.41 4.06
C ASP A 156 -4.87 13.30 3.12
N TYR A 157 -6.11 12.82 3.24
CA TYR A 157 -6.61 11.75 2.39
C TYR A 157 -6.71 12.15 0.91
N PHE A 158 -7.41 13.24 0.59
CA PHE A 158 -7.70 13.56 -0.81
C PHE A 158 -6.57 14.29 -1.52
N GLN A 159 -5.77 15.09 -0.82
CA GLN A 159 -4.70 15.88 -1.45
C GLN A 159 -3.33 15.24 -1.29
N VAL A 160 -3.03 14.65 -0.13
CA VAL A 160 -1.72 14.02 0.09
C VAL A 160 -1.76 12.56 -0.36
N GLN A 161 -2.66 11.76 0.20
CA GLN A 161 -2.69 10.33 -0.05
C GLN A 161 -3.13 10.03 -1.48
N ILE A 162 -4.25 10.56 -1.96
CA ILE A 162 -4.74 10.26 -3.32
C ILE A 162 -3.88 10.92 -4.41
N VAL A 163 -3.65 12.23 -4.32
CA VAL A 163 -3.03 12.99 -5.41
C VAL A 163 -1.51 12.88 -5.42
N GLN A 164 -0.87 12.91 -4.25
CA GLN A 164 0.60 12.96 -4.18
C GLN A 164 1.25 11.59 -3.98
N ARG A 165 0.53 10.60 -3.43
CA ARG A 165 1.14 9.33 -2.97
C ARG A 165 0.55 8.06 -3.57
N LEU A 166 -0.75 8.02 -3.85
CA LEU A 166 -1.39 6.88 -4.51
C LEU A 166 -1.00 6.90 -5.99
N GLN A 167 0.15 6.32 -6.29
CA GLN A 167 0.40 5.85 -7.63
C GLN A 167 -0.45 4.58 -7.82
N PRO A 168 -1.15 4.40 -8.96
CA PRO A 168 -1.91 3.18 -9.23
C PRO A 168 -1.01 1.99 -8.96
N ASP A 169 -1.40 1.01 -8.12
CA ASP A 169 -0.54 -0.15 -7.89
C ASP A 169 -0.07 -0.74 -9.23
N ARG A 170 1.15 -1.29 -9.29
CA ARG A 170 1.72 -1.82 -10.53
C ARG A 170 0.75 -2.73 -11.29
N ASN A 171 -0.02 -3.54 -10.56
CA ASN A 171 -1.03 -4.43 -11.13
C ASN A 171 -2.23 -3.67 -11.69
N THR A 172 -2.64 -2.57 -11.03
CA THR A 172 -3.67 -1.67 -11.56
C THR A 172 -3.22 -1.02 -12.85
N LEU A 173 -1.97 -0.55 -12.93
CA LEU A 173 -1.43 0.04 -14.16
C LEU A 173 -1.32 -0.99 -15.28
N LEU A 174 -0.72 -2.16 -14.99
CA LEU A 174 -0.59 -3.27 -15.94
C LEU A 174 -1.95 -3.70 -16.48
N ALA A 175 -2.93 -3.93 -15.59
CA ALA A 175 -4.27 -4.34 -15.97
C ALA A 175 -5.03 -3.24 -16.73
N SER A 176 -4.94 -1.98 -16.32
CA SER A 176 -5.59 -0.88 -17.03
C SER A 176 -5.03 -0.74 -18.45
N TYR A 177 -3.70 -0.85 -18.61
CA TYR A 177 -3.07 -0.82 -19.92
C TYR A 177 -3.42 -2.05 -20.76
N ALA A 178 -3.36 -3.25 -20.18
CA ALA A 178 -3.81 -4.49 -20.81
C ALA A 178 -5.26 -4.40 -21.32
N GLY A 179 -6.16 -3.85 -20.50
CA GLY A 179 -7.56 -3.65 -20.83
C GLY A 179 -7.76 -2.72 -22.03
N SER A 180 -6.85 -1.76 -22.24
CA SER A 180 -6.87 -0.88 -23.41
C SER A 180 -6.39 -1.56 -24.71
N LEU A 181 -5.73 -2.71 -24.62
CA LEU A 181 -5.10 -3.41 -25.75
C LEU A 181 -5.78 -4.74 -26.14
N GLN A 182 -6.45 -5.42 -25.20
CA GLN A 182 -6.91 -6.81 -25.32
C GLN A 182 -7.80 -7.12 -26.54
N ASP A 183 -8.52 -6.13 -27.06
CA ASP A 183 -9.39 -6.28 -28.23
C ASP A 183 -8.59 -6.45 -29.52
N ARG A 184 -7.38 -5.87 -29.58
CA ARG A 184 -6.53 -5.82 -30.78
C ARG A 184 -5.28 -6.68 -30.69
N TYR A 185 -4.82 -6.98 -29.49
CA TYR A 185 -3.56 -7.66 -29.24
C TYR A 185 -3.75 -8.81 -28.24
N ARG A 186 -3.09 -9.95 -28.51
CA ARG A 186 -2.80 -10.92 -27.45
C ARG A 186 -1.63 -10.41 -26.62
N LEU A 187 -1.77 -10.51 -25.30
CA LEU A 187 -0.82 -9.93 -24.36
C LEU A 187 0.22 -10.96 -23.95
N TYR A 188 1.50 -10.59 -23.96
CA TYR A 188 2.59 -11.40 -23.42
C TYR A 188 3.20 -10.64 -22.26
N VAL A 189 2.98 -11.13 -21.05
CA VAL A 189 3.43 -10.46 -19.82
C VAL A 189 4.83 -10.97 -19.48
N VAL A 190 5.82 -10.08 -19.59
CA VAL A 190 7.25 -10.42 -19.49
C VAL A 190 7.86 -9.64 -18.32
N GLY A 191 8.26 -10.33 -17.27
CA GLY A 191 8.74 -9.70 -16.05
C GLY A 191 8.90 -10.68 -14.91
N ARG A 192 9.06 -10.20 -13.68
CA ARG A 192 9.14 -11.08 -12.51
C ARG A 192 7.81 -11.82 -12.26
N PRO A 193 7.81 -12.94 -11.51
CA PRO A 193 6.58 -13.71 -11.25
C PRO A 193 5.44 -12.89 -10.59
N GLU A 194 5.76 -11.86 -9.81
CA GLU A 194 4.78 -10.92 -9.25
C GLU A 194 4.17 -9.94 -10.26
N TRP A 195 4.72 -9.86 -11.47
CA TRP A 195 4.26 -9.02 -12.58
C TRP A 195 3.30 -9.84 -13.46
N SER A 196 2.03 -9.91 -13.06
CA SER A 196 1.07 -10.85 -13.66
C SER A 196 -0.34 -10.27 -13.79
N LEU A 197 -1.01 -10.62 -14.90
CA LEU A 197 -2.43 -10.39 -15.13
C LEU A 197 -3.33 -11.43 -14.44
N ASP A 198 -2.76 -12.50 -13.87
CA ASP A 198 -3.47 -13.47 -13.04
C ASP A 198 -3.72 -13.02 -11.60
N SER A 199 -3.21 -11.86 -11.20
CA SER A 199 -3.48 -11.28 -9.87
C SER A 199 -4.98 -10.97 -9.69
N GLU A 200 -5.47 -10.97 -8.45
CA GLU A 200 -6.88 -10.65 -8.15
C GLU A 200 -7.28 -9.26 -8.65
N THR A 201 -6.41 -8.27 -8.46
CA THR A 201 -6.61 -6.89 -8.96
C THR A 201 -6.70 -6.86 -10.48
N SER A 202 -5.82 -7.60 -11.17
CA SER A 202 -5.80 -7.64 -12.63
C SER A 202 -7.05 -8.30 -13.20
N ARG A 203 -7.47 -9.44 -12.63
CA ARG A 203 -8.69 -10.17 -13.03
C ARG A 203 -9.97 -9.39 -12.78
N PHE A 204 -9.98 -8.52 -11.77
CA PHE A 204 -11.10 -7.63 -11.51
C PHE A 204 -11.25 -6.54 -12.59
N LEU A 205 -10.14 -5.96 -13.05
CA LEU A 205 -10.15 -4.89 -14.06
C LEU A 205 -10.28 -5.40 -15.50
N VAL A 206 -9.67 -6.56 -15.77
CA VAL A 206 -9.66 -7.20 -17.09
C VAL A 206 -10.05 -8.66 -16.91
N PRO A 207 -11.36 -8.99 -16.93
CA PRO A 207 -11.81 -10.36 -16.75
C PRO A 207 -11.47 -11.20 -17.99
N ASN A 208 -10.75 -12.31 -17.78
CA ASN A 208 -10.32 -13.26 -18.82
C ASN A 208 -9.48 -12.63 -19.95
N PRO A 209 -8.32 -12.03 -19.62
CA PRO A 209 -7.46 -11.44 -20.65
C PRO A 209 -6.93 -12.54 -21.57
N ASP A 210 -6.88 -12.26 -22.87
CA ASP A 210 -6.14 -13.07 -23.85
C ASP A 210 -4.64 -12.81 -23.65
N ALA A 211 -4.09 -13.42 -22.60
CA ALA A 211 -2.75 -13.16 -22.10
C ALA A 211 -1.95 -14.45 -21.86
N ILE A 212 -0.64 -14.36 -22.11
CA ILE A 212 0.33 -15.42 -21.83
C ILE A 212 1.34 -14.89 -20.81
N GLU A 213 1.40 -15.54 -19.66
CA GLU A 213 2.35 -15.25 -18.59
C GLU A 213 3.71 -15.86 -18.92
N VAL A 214 4.61 -15.05 -19.48
CA VAL A 214 5.97 -15.48 -19.79
C VAL A 214 6.78 -15.56 -18.50
N GLY A 215 6.64 -14.53 -17.66
CA GLY A 215 7.42 -14.39 -16.42
C GLY A 215 8.91 -14.19 -16.72
N ASP A 216 9.75 -14.80 -15.90
CA ASP A 216 11.21 -14.75 -15.99
C ASP A 216 11.80 -15.73 -17.02
N ARG A 217 10.96 -16.56 -17.63
CA ARG A 217 11.38 -17.56 -18.61
C ARG A 217 11.86 -16.91 -19.91
N PRO A 218 12.80 -17.55 -20.64
CA PRO A 218 13.17 -17.11 -21.98
C PRO A 218 11.97 -17.24 -22.92
N LEU A 219 11.75 -16.20 -23.72
CA LEU A 219 10.72 -16.17 -24.75
C LEU A 219 11.36 -16.57 -26.09
N ALA A 220 10.85 -17.62 -26.71
CA ALA A 220 11.26 -18.00 -28.06
C ALA A 220 10.79 -16.94 -29.06
N LEU A 221 11.73 -16.38 -29.82
CA LEU A 221 11.50 -15.32 -30.79
C LEU A 221 12.19 -15.68 -32.13
N PRO A 222 11.54 -15.43 -33.28
CA PRO A 222 10.14 -15.03 -33.42
C PRO A 222 9.17 -16.09 -32.87
N LEU A 223 7.92 -15.71 -32.60
CA LEU A 223 6.94 -16.58 -31.95
C LEU A 223 6.58 -17.76 -32.87
N ASP A 224 6.55 -18.97 -32.32
CA ASP A 224 6.15 -20.18 -33.06
C ASP A 224 4.63 -20.31 -33.27
N ARG A 225 3.86 -19.56 -32.48
CA ARG A 225 2.40 -19.53 -32.53
C ARG A 225 1.91 -18.11 -32.34
N ILE A 226 1.04 -17.67 -33.25
CA ILE A 226 0.50 -16.31 -33.28
C ILE A 226 -1.03 -16.33 -33.35
N PRO A 227 -1.74 -15.32 -32.81
CA PRO A 227 -3.18 -15.18 -32.98
C PRO A 227 -3.54 -15.10 -34.47
N SER A 228 -4.68 -15.67 -34.88
CA SER A 228 -5.11 -15.69 -36.29
C SER A 228 -5.55 -14.33 -36.82
N ASP A 229 -6.05 -13.43 -35.96
CA ASP A 229 -6.63 -12.15 -36.34
C ASP A 229 -6.14 -10.94 -35.50
N LYS A 230 -5.37 -11.19 -34.44
CA LYS A 230 -4.81 -10.15 -33.55
C LYS A 230 -3.31 -9.94 -33.75
N GLY A 231 -2.85 -8.76 -33.35
CA GLY A 231 -1.43 -8.52 -33.09
C GLY A 231 -0.98 -9.12 -31.76
N VAL A 232 0.27 -8.86 -31.38
CA VAL A 232 0.84 -9.21 -30.08
C VAL A 232 1.38 -7.96 -29.39
N ALA A 233 1.11 -7.83 -28.09
CA ALA A 233 1.67 -6.80 -27.23
C ALA A 233 2.56 -7.44 -26.16
N PHE A 234 3.86 -7.16 -26.17
CA PHE A 234 4.77 -7.56 -25.11
C PHE A 234 4.75 -6.50 -24.01
N LEU A 235 4.30 -6.87 -22.82
CA LEU A 235 4.24 -5.99 -21.65
C LEU A 235 5.45 -6.29 -20.78
N VAL A 236 6.53 -5.53 -20.97
CA VAL A 236 7.85 -5.81 -20.38
C VAL A 236 8.08 -4.92 -19.15
N GLU A 237 8.37 -5.53 -18.00
CA GLU A 237 8.72 -4.82 -16.76
C GLU A 237 10.07 -4.08 -16.90
N THR A 238 10.09 -2.76 -16.71
CA THR A 238 11.31 -1.95 -16.86
C THR A 238 12.32 -2.14 -15.73
N ALA A 239 11.85 -2.52 -14.55
CA ALA A 239 12.68 -2.76 -13.37
C ALA A 239 13.38 -4.13 -13.36
N ALA A 240 13.09 -4.99 -14.34
CA ALA A 240 13.74 -6.29 -14.46
C ALA A 240 15.23 -6.13 -14.82
N THR A 241 16.11 -6.92 -14.18
CA THR A 241 17.57 -6.81 -14.38
C THR A 241 18.01 -7.13 -15.82
N ASP A 242 17.20 -7.90 -16.55
CA ASP A 242 17.44 -8.30 -17.93
C ASP A 242 16.55 -7.54 -18.94
N TYR A 243 15.90 -6.45 -18.51
CA TYR A 243 15.03 -5.61 -19.35
C TYR A 243 15.65 -5.27 -20.71
N ALA A 244 16.88 -4.73 -20.72
CA ALA A 244 17.56 -4.31 -21.94
C ALA A 244 17.81 -5.48 -22.91
N GLN A 245 18.16 -6.65 -22.38
CA GLN A 245 18.37 -7.85 -23.19
C GLN A 245 17.04 -8.35 -23.79
N ARG A 246 15.97 -8.38 -22.99
CA ARG A 246 14.64 -8.81 -23.45
C ARG A 246 14.08 -7.87 -24.52
N MET A 247 14.14 -6.56 -24.28
CA MET A 247 13.71 -5.57 -25.26
C MET A 247 14.51 -5.67 -26.55
N SER A 248 15.85 -5.77 -26.47
CA SER A 248 16.67 -5.91 -27.68
C SER A 248 16.35 -7.16 -28.48
N ALA A 249 16.05 -8.28 -27.81
CA ALA A 249 15.63 -9.51 -28.50
C ALA A 249 14.27 -9.37 -29.20
N ILE A 250 13.31 -8.69 -28.55
CA ILE A 250 11.99 -8.42 -29.12
C ILE A 250 12.09 -7.48 -30.33
N GLU A 251 12.83 -6.38 -30.20
CA GLU A 251 13.06 -5.40 -31.28
C GLU A 251 13.81 -6.02 -32.47
N ALA A 252 14.79 -6.89 -32.21
CA ALA A 252 15.50 -7.59 -33.27
C ALA A 252 14.60 -8.58 -34.02
N ALA A 253 13.66 -9.22 -33.34
CA ALA A 253 12.70 -10.14 -33.95
C ALA A 253 11.58 -9.41 -34.73
N TYR A 254 11.19 -8.22 -34.29
CA TYR A 254 10.08 -7.44 -34.85
C TYR A 254 10.45 -5.95 -35.04
N PRO A 255 11.24 -5.61 -36.06
CA PRO A 255 11.81 -4.28 -36.23
C PRO A 255 10.80 -3.18 -36.62
N GLY A 256 9.60 -3.53 -37.06
CA GLY A 256 8.49 -2.61 -37.33
C GLY A 256 7.57 -2.38 -36.13
N GLY A 257 7.79 -3.09 -35.02
CA GLY A 257 7.02 -2.94 -33.79
C GLY A 257 7.20 -1.57 -33.15
N ARG A 258 6.22 -1.18 -32.32
CA ARG A 258 6.18 0.14 -31.68
C ARG A 258 6.30 0.01 -30.16
N ALA A 259 7.34 0.61 -29.59
CA ALA A 259 7.52 0.71 -28.15
C ALA A 259 6.71 1.90 -27.59
N GLU A 260 5.97 1.65 -26.52
CA GLU A 260 5.28 2.65 -25.70
C GLU A 260 5.75 2.54 -24.25
N ALA A 261 6.26 3.64 -23.71
CA ALA A 261 6.60 3.73 -22.30
C ALA A 261 5.32 3.99 -21.48
N VAL A 262 5.01 3.10 -20.54
CA VAL A 262 3.86 3.21 -19.65
C VAL A 262 4.34 3.35 -18.22
N GLY A 263 3.94 4.44 -17.57
CA GLY A 263 4.46 4.82 -16.28
C GLY A 263 3.41 5.42 -15.36
N GLN A 264 3.78 5.56 -14.09
CA GLN A 264 3.00 6.33 -13.12
C GLN A 264 3.45 7.79 -13.24
N GLN A 265 2.51 8.74 -13.31
CA GLN A 265 2.86 10.15 -13.17
C GLN A 265 2.80 10.55 -11.68
N PRO A 266 3.81 11.23 -11.12
CA PRO A 266 5.16 11.51 -11.63
C PRO A 266 6.17 10.51 -11.02
N GLY A 267 6.40 9.36 -11.66
CA GLY A 267 7.09 8.23 -11.02
C GLY A 267 8.00 7.38 -11.92
N GLY A 268 8.01 7.62 -13.23
CA GLY A 268 8.86 6.90 -14.18
C GLY A 268 8.13 5.75 -14.90
N THR A 269 8.77 5.24 -15.94
CA THR A 269 8.26 4.13 -16.75
C THR A 269 8.30 2.85 -15.93
N VAL A 270 7.13 2.25 -15.68
CA VAL A 270 6.99 1.00 -14.91
C VAL A 270 7.00 -0.21 -15.85
N LEU A 271 6.47 -0.06 -17.05
CA LEU A 271 6.48 -1.08 -18.09
C LEU A 271 6.67 -0.46 -19.47
N THR A 272 7.21 -1.23 -20.40
CA THR A 272 7.23 -0.90 -21.82
C THR A 272 6.30 -1.85 -22.55
N GLY A 273 5.30 -1.29 -23.24
CA GLY A 273 4.46 -2.05 -24.16
C GLY A 273 5.10 -2.06 -25.55
N PHE A 274 5.52 -3.21 -26.04
CA PHE A 274 6.01 -3.35 -27.42
C PHE A 274 4.93 -4.00 -28.29
N LEU A 275 4.33 -3.20 -29.18
CA LEU A 275 3.17 -3.57 -29.97
C LEU A 275 3.60 -4.03 -31.36
N VAL A 276 3.18 -5.22 -31.76
CA VAL A 276 3.48 -5.80 -33.08
C VAL A 276 2.18 -6.17 -33.77
N ASP A 277 1.94 -5.60 -34.94
CA ASP A 277 0.72 -5.88 -35.70
C ASP A 277 0.78 -7.27 -36.36
N HIS A 278 -0.39 -7.85 -36.63
CA HIS A 278 -0.51 -9.22 -37.14
C HIS A 278 0.29 -9.46 -38.43
N VAL A 279 0.30 -8.47 -39.35
CA VAL A 279 1.01 -8.57 -40.63
C VAL A 279 2.51 -8.74 -40.41
N GLU A 280 3.07 -8.05 -39.42
CA GLU A 280 4.48 -8.13 -39.10
C GLU A 280 4.84 -9.46 -38.42
N LEU A 281 3.98 -9.94 -37.51
CA LEU A 281 4.15 -11.26 -36.90
C LEU A 281 4.21 -12.37 -37.95
N ALA A 282 3.29 -12.34 -38.92
CA ALA A 282 3.24 -13.31 -40.00
C ALA A 282 4.45 -13.20 -40.96
N ALA A 283 4.99 -11.99 -41.15
CA ALA A 283 6.19 -11.77 -41.95
C ALA A 283 7.46 -12.28 -41.25
N ALA A 284 7.55 -12.09 -39.93
CA ALA A 284 8.70 -12.52 -39.12
C ALA A 284 8.80 -14.05 -38.99
N ASN A 285 7.67 -14.76 -38.92
CA ASN A 285 7.63 -16.22 -38.95
C ASN A 285 6.45 -16.75 -39.79
N PRO A 286 6.64 -16.92 -41.11
CA PRO A 286 5.58 -17.42 -42.01
C PRO A 286 5.12 -18.85 -41.69
N ALA A 287 5.93 -19.62 -40.97
CA ALA A 287 5.64 -20.98 -40.55
C ALA A 287 4.96 -21.07 -39.17
N ALA A 288 4.74 -19.94 -38.49
CA ALA A 288 4.09 -19.92 -37.19
C ALA A 288 2.68 -20.53 -37.26
N ALA A 289 2.35 -21.38 -36.29
CA ALA A 289 1.01 -21.92 -36.14
C ALA A 289 0.04 -20.77 -35.81
N ARG A 290 -1.17 -20.84 -36.38
CA ARG A 290 -2.26 -19.92 -36.07
C ARG A 290 -3.29 -20.66 -35.23
N ASP A 291 -3.76 -20.01 -34.17
CA ASP A 291 -4.86 -20.52 -33.34
C ASP A 291 -6.22 -20.48 -34.07
#